data_AF-A0A0B7JYT8-F1
#
_entry.id   AF-A0A0B7JYT8-F1
#
_cell.length_a   1.000
_cell.length_b   1.000
_cell.length_c   1.000
_cell.angle_alpha   90.00
_cell.angle_beta   90.00
_cell.angle_gamma   90.00
#
_symmetry.space_group_name_H-M   'P 1'
#
loop_
_entity.id
_entity.type
_entity.pdbx_description
1 polymer ?
#
loop_
_entity_poly.entity_id
_entity_poly.type
_entity_poly.pdbx_seq_one_letter_code
_entity_poly.pdbx_strand_id
1 'polypeptide(L)'
;MERYFEQNIPGAPPKDGMKPDDPATVVPPKGKPRLLLMGQRRSGKSSISSVVFHKLPPSETLFLESTARIQKDSMASFMDFQVWDFPGQIDIFENPGFDLEAIFGEIGALIWVIDAQDDYLEAVARLNTTILSLQRSYPNINIEVFIHKVDGLSDDFKLDIQRDITIRIQDELSDHGCENAPVTFHLTSIYNHSIFEAFSKVIQKLIPRLGTLESMLTNLCRTCRLEKAYLFDVLSKIYIATDSSPADMASYEICSDYIDVIIDITEVYGTWHRSEEGRKKLEGGPWDAKLEDQVGCSTAESCLVLHDSKKPIMLREVDRYLALVAIMKEDSYDKMPLVNMNVEAVVEGLTEFFNITKRNR
;
A
#
# COMPACT_ATOMS: atom_id res chain seq x y z
N MET A 1 5.89 3.95 55.58
CA MET A 1 5.56 2.61 56.08
C MET A 1 4.97 1.84 54.92
N GLU A 2 5.39 0.65 54.51
CA GLU A 2 6.45 -0.30 54.85
C GLU A 2 6.34 -1.34 53.72
N ARG A 3 7.41 -1.57 52.95
CA ARG A 3 8.14 -2.84 52.93
C ARG A 3 7.27 -4.09 53.06
N TYR A 4 7.20 -4.88 51.99
CA TYR A 4 7.52 -6.30 52.09
C TYR A 4 8.49 -6.68 50.97
N PHE A 5 9.64 -7.18 51.42
CA PHE A 5 10.89 -7.46 50.75
C PHE A 5 11.08 -8.98 50.71
N GLU A 6 11.73 -9.47 49.64
CA GLU A 6 12.65 -10.62 49.58
C GLU A 6 12.24 -12.02 50.06
N GLN A 7 12.56 -13.01 49.20
CA GLN A 7 13.41 -14.20 49.44
C GLN A 7 13.27 -15.09 48.19
N ASN A 8 14.28 -15.69 47.55
CA ASN A 8 15.70 -15.93 47.77
C ASN A 8 16.34 -16.27 46.40
N ILE A 9 17.56 -15.80 46.14
CA ILE A 9 18.50 -16.41 45.18
C ILE A 9 19.55 -17.16 46.03
N PRO A 10 20.13 -18.26 45.54
CA PRO A 10 21.57 -18.18 45.28
C PRO A 10 22.02 -19.00 44.05
N GLY A 11 22.95 -18.44 43.27
CA GLY A 11 23.81 -19.25 42.40
C GLY A 11 24.32 -18.58 41.13
N ALA A 12 25.26 -17.65 41.25
CA ALA A 12 26.16 -17.27 40.15
C ALA A 12 27.62 -17.43 40.61
N PRO A 13 28.54 -17.91 39.75
CA PRO A 13 29.96 -17.57 39.82
C PRO A 13 30.36 -16.53 38.74
N PRO A 14 31.54 -15.89 38.86
CA PRO A 14 31.68 -14.46 38.57
C PRO A 14 32.61 -14.08 37.39
N LYS A 15 32.42 -12.82 36.94
CA LYS A 15 33.37 -11.84 36.32
C LYS A 15 34.00 -12.17 34.95
N ASP A 16 33.81 -11.28 33.97
CA ASP A 16 34.77 -10.20 33.69
C ASP A 16 34.19 -9.14 32.73
N GLY A 17 34.70 -7.92 32.81
CA GLY A 17 34.09 -6.71 32.24
C GLY A 17 34.23 -6.52 30.72
N MET A 18 33.27 -5.80 30.13
CA MET A 18 33.42 -5.14 28.83
C MET A 18 32.55 -3.87 28.79
N LYS A 19 33.09 -2.84 28.13
CA LYS A 19 32.59 -1.45 28.00
C LYS A 19 31.21 -1.34 27.32
N PRO A 20 30.49 -0.21 27.45
CA PRO A 20 29.21 -0.01 26.79
C PRO A 20 29.38 0.10 25.27
N ASP A 21 28.74 -0.79 24.52
CA ASP A 21 28.70 -0.78 23.06
C ASP A 21 27.77 0.33 22.54
N ASP A 22 28.27 1.04 21.53
CA ASP A 22 27.56 1.99 20.65
C ASP A 22 26.32 1.37 20.00
N PRO A 23 25.31 2.18 19.58
CA PRO A 23 24.07 1.66 19.02
C PRO A 23 24.33 0.94 17.70
N ALA A 24 24.21 -0.39 17.73
CA ALA A 24 24.28 -1.26 16.57
C ALA A 24 23.34 -0.78 15.46
N THR A 25 23.93 -0.44 14.33
CA THR A 25 23.25 -0.30 13.04
C THR A 25 22.59 -1.63 12.70
N VAL A 26 21.28 -1.69 12.91
CA VAL A 26 20.44 -2.81 12.47
C VAL A 26 20.52 -2.86 10.94
N VAL A 27 21.30 -3.79 10.41
CA VAL A 27 21.32 -4.11 8.99
C VAL A 27 19.91 -4.59 8.62
N PRO A 28 19.21 -3.95 7.66
CA PRO A 28 17.87 -4.36 7.29
C PRO A 28 17.91 -5.79 6.72
N PRO A 29 16.89 -6.63 7.00
CA PRO A 29 16.82 -7.99 6.50
C PRO A 29 16.82 -7.98 4.97
N LYS A 30 17.73 -8.75 4.38
CA LYS A 30 17.93 -8.85 2.93
C LYS A 30 16.68 -9.42 2.23
N GLY A 31 16.27 -8.79 1.14
CA GLY A 31 15.25 -9.33 0.21
C GLY A 31 13.85 -8.71 0.25
N LYS A 32 13.64 -7.64 1.04
CA LYS A 32 12.35 -6.91 1.05
C LYS A 32 12.39 -5.76 0.04
N PRO A 33 11.41 -5.63 -0.87
CA PRO A 33 11.35 -4.50 -1.80
C PRO A 33 11.30 -3.18 -1.01
N ARG A 34 12.09 -2.20 -1.44
CA ARG A 34 12.16 -0.89 -0.79
C ARG A 34 11.56 0.20 -1.66
N LEU A 35 10.72 1.03 -1.05
CA LEU A 35 10.17 2.25 -1.61
C LEU A 35 10.96 3.44 -1.07
N LEU A 36 11.59 4.18 -1.97
CA LEU A 36 12.38 5.36 -1.62
C LEU A 36 11.55 6.62 -1.86
N LEU A 37 11.23 7.38 -0.81
CA LEU A 37 10.56 8.67 -0.93
C LEU A 37 11.60 9.78 -0.89
N MET A 38 11.81 10.44 -2.03
CA MET A 38 12.76 11.55 -2.20
C MET A 38 12.07 12.81 -2.74
N GLY A 39 12.72 13.96 -2.60
CA GLY A 39 12.27 15.23 -3.20
C GLY A 39 12.69 16.45 -2.37
N GLN A 40 12.22 17.64 -2.72
CA GLN A 40 12.55 18.88 -2.02
C GLN A 40 11.97 19.00 -0.61
N ARG A 41 12.59 19.82 0.26
CA ARG A 41 12.03 20.11 1.58
C ARG A 41 10.60 20.65 1.46
N ARG A 42 9.70 20.21 2.35
CA ARG A 42 8.27 20.60 2.39
C ARG A 42 7.40 20.13 1.20
N SER A 43 7.92 19.24 0.33
CA SER A 43 7.13 18.68 -0.77
C SER A 43 6.00 17.72 -0.34
N GLY A 44 5.94 17.32 0.94
CA GLY A 44 4.83 16.52 1.49
C GLY A 44 5.10 15.02 1.65
N LYS A 45 6.31 14.52 1.37
CA LYS A 45 6.71 13.11 1.52
C LYS A 45 6.39 12.48 2.88
N SER A 46 6.69 13.14 4.00
CA SER A 46 6.39 12.62 5.33
C SER A 46 4.88 12.57 5.61
N SER A 47 4.13 13.57 5.10
CA SER A 47 2.67 13.57 5.13
C SER A 47 2.09 12.41 4.32
N ILE A 48 2.64 12.14 3.13
CA ILE A 48 2.26 11.01 2.29
C ILE A 48 2.48 9.69 3.04
N SER A 49 3.66 9.46 3.61
CA SER A 49 3.97 8.23 4.36
C SER A 49 3.02 8.05 5.55
N SER A 50 2.75 9.13 6.27
CA SER A 50 1.84 9.15 7.42
C SER A 50 0.39 8.83 7.05
N VAL A 51 -0.14 9.43 5.99
CA VAL A 51 -1.53 9.21 5.55
C VAL A 51 -1.73 7.80 5.01
N VAL A 52 -0.81 7.32 4.18
CA VAL A 52 -0.97 6.03 3.50
C VAL A 52 -0.69 4.85 4.43
N PHE A 53 0.36 4.93 5.26
CA PHE A 53 0.82 3.77 6.04
C PHE A 53 0.43 3.82 7.51
N HIS A 54 0.21 5.00 8.09
CA HIS A 54 -0.17 5.15 9.50
C HIS A 54 -1.65 5.50 9.69
N LYS A 55 -2.42 5.59 8.59
CA LYS A 55 -3.83 6.03 8.58
C LYS A 55 -4.05 7.35 9.32
N LEU A 56 -3.04 8.23 9.31
CA LEU A 56 -3.18 9.56 9.89
C LEU A 56 -4.11 10.40 9.03
N PRO A 57 -5.11 11.08 9.62
CA PRO A 57 -6.01 11.91 8.85
C PRO A 57 -5.25 13.09 8.22
N PRO A 58 -5.56 13.48 6.97
CA PRO A 58 -4.82 14.54 6.25
C PRO A 58 -4.76 15.87 7.01
N SER A 59 -5.79 16.23 7.79
CA SER A 59 -5.85 17.44 8.61
C SER A 59 -4.79 17.49 9.72
N GLU A 60 -4.40 16.33 10.26
CA GLU A 60 -3.38 16.24 11.31
C GLU A 60 -1.95 16.34 10.75
N THR A 61 -1.78 16.12 9.44
CA THR A 61 -0.45 16.19 8.80
C THR A 61 0.19 17.57 8.84
N LEU A 62 -0.61 18.63 9.07
CA LEU A 62 -0.14 20.01 9.26
C LEU A 62 0.77 20.15 10.49
N PHE A 63 0.65 19.26 11.47
CA PHE A 63 1.43 19.27 12.71
C PHE A 63 2.70 18.41 12.64
N LEU A 64 2.98 17.79 11.49
CA LEU A 64 4.19 17.00 11.32
C LEU A 64 5.43 17.91 11.33
N GLU A 65 6.40 17.54 12.16
CA GLU A 65 7.69 18.22 12.20
C GLU A 65 8.52 17.93 10.94
N SER A 66 9.47 18.81 10.63
CA SER A 66 10.40 18.59 9.52
C SER A 66 11.30 17.39 9.78
N THR A 67 11.31 16.42 8.87
CA THR A 67 12.19 15.24 8.92
C THR A 67 13.66 15.64 8.87
N ALA A 68 14.37 15.44 9.99
CA ALA A 68 15.80 15.74 10.12
C ALA A 68 16.71 14.53 9.87
N ARG A 69 16.17 13.32 9.92
CA ARG A 69 16.88 12.04 9.74
C ARG A 69 16.05 11.10 8.89
N ILE A 70 16.71 10.18 8.19
CA ILE A 70 16.01 9.15 7.40
C ILE A 70 15.12 8.33 8.34
N GLN A 71 13.82 8.32 8.07
CA GLN A 71 12.86 7.45 8.76
C GLN A 71 12.71 6.17 7.95
N LYS A 72 12.78 5.02 8.62
CA LYS A 72 12.67 3.70 8.01
C LYS A 72 11.47 3.00 8.63
N ASP A 73 10.40 2.91 7.86
CA ASP A 73 9.18 2.24 8.27
C ASP A 73 9.13 0.85 7.63
N SER A 74 8.98 -0.18 8.46
CA SER A 74 8.74 -1.55 8.00
C SER A 74 7.27 -1.86 8.21
N MET A 75 6.55 -2.10 7.11
CA MET A 75 5.12 -2.41 7.16
C MET A 75 4.92 -3.92 7.08
N ALA A 76 4.16 -4.46 8.05
CA ALA A 76 3.64 -5.82 7.99
C ALA A 76 2.34 -5.80 7.17
N SER A 77 2.50 -5.82 5.85
CA SER A 77 1.42 -5.93 4.87
C SER A 77 1.53 -7.28 4.15
N PHE A 78 0.60 -7.56 3.25
CA PHE A 78 0.71 -8.67 2.31
C PHE A 78 2.07 -8.71 1.59
N MET A 79 2.62 -7.54 1.24
CA MET A 79 4.02 -7.40 0.87
C MET A 79 4.77 -6.69 1.99
N ASP A 80 5.73 -7.39 2.59
CA ASP A 80 6.71 -6.77 3.46
C ASP A 80 7.61 -5.83 2.63
N PHE A 81 7.26 -4.56 2.54
CA PHE A 81 8.11 -3.53 1.96
C PHE A 81 8.61 -2.57 3.04
N GLN A 82 9.75 -1.94 2.77
CA GLN A 82 10.28 -0.87 3.61
C GLN A 82 10.08 0.46 2.91
N VAL A 83 9.54 1.43 3.64
CA VAL A 83 9.39 2.81 3.18
C VAL A 83 10.48 3.63 3.83
N TRP A 84 11.31 4.27 3.02
CA TRP A 84 12.39 5.13 3.51
C TRP A 84 12.08 6.57 3.12
N ASP A 85 11.84 7.41 4.12
CA ASP A 85 11.60 8.84 3.95
C ASP A 85 12.92 9.62 4.07
N PHE A 86 13.32 10.30 2.99
CA PHE A 86 14.56 11.06 2.94
C PHE A 86 14.37 12.54 3.27
N PRO A 87 15.23 13.12 4.12
CA PRO A 87 15.21 14.55 4.40
C PRO A 87 15.56 15.34 3.13
N GLY A 88 14.68 16.27 2.75
CA GLY A 88 14.81 17.03 1.50
C GLY A 88 15.94 18.07 1.45
N GLN A 89 16.84 18.06 2.44
CA GLN A 89 18.04 18.93 2.51
C GLN A 89 19.34 18.16 2.22
N ILE A 90 19.29 16.83 2.17
CA ILE A 90 20.47 15.99 2.04
C ILE A 90 20.59 15.56 0.58
N ASP A 91 21.59 16.10 -0.12
CA ASP A 91 22.05 15.51 -1.37
C ASP A 91 22.78 14.21 -1.04
N ILE A 92 22.08 13.09 -1.24
CA ILE A 92 22.55 11.73 -0.91
C ILE A 92 23.89 11.44 -1.63
N PHE A 93 24.06 12.00 -2.83
CA PHE A 93 25.24 11.80 -3.66
C PHE A 93 26.46 12.61 -3.21
N GLU A 94 26.29 13.68 -2.43
CA GLU A 94 27.39 14.52 -1.96
C GLU A 94 27.90 14.12 -0.57
N ASN A 95 27.13 13.31 0.17
CA ASN A 95 27.51 12.88 1.51
C ASN A 95 28.18 11.49 1.49
N PRO A 96 29.51 11.40 1.64
CA PRO A 96 30.27 10.14 1.62
C PRO A 96 29.98 9.20 2.81
N GLY A 97 29.10 9.60 3.74
CA GLY A 97 28.63 8.76 4.84
C GLY A 97 27.44 7.85 4.47
N PHE A 98 26.84 8.02 3.29
CA PHE A 98 25.74 7.17 2.82
C PHE A 98 26.25 6.06 1.91
N ASP A 99 26.04 4.82 2.33
CA ASP A 99 26.30 3.65 1.51
C ASP A 99 25.20 3.52 0.45
N LEU A 100 25.50 4.04 -0.75
CA LEU A 100 24.62 3.98 -1.92
C LEU A 100 24.31 2.53 -2.34
N GLU A 101 25.17 1.57 -2.06
CA GLU A 101 24.91 0.16 -2.34
C GLU A 101 23.91 -0.42 -1.34
N ALA A 102 24.07 -0.08 -0.06
CA ALA A 102 23.10 -0.45 0.96
C ALA A 102 21.72 0.23 0.78
N ILE A 103 21.67 1.44 0.22
CA ILE A 103 20.42 2.17 -0.06
C ILE A 103 19.78 1.65 -1.35
N PHE A 104 20.52 1.63 -2.46
CA PHE A 104 19.99 1.39 -3.81
C PHE A 104 20.03 -0.08 -4.27
N GLY A 105 20.82 -0.95 -3.62
CA GLY A 105 21.00 -2.33 -4.05
C GLY A 105 19.76 -3.23 -3.94
N GLU A 106 18.81 -2.92 -3.05
CA GLU A 106 17.55 -3.67 -2.89
C GLU A 106 16.31 -2.82 -3.23
N ILE A 107 16.49 -1.72 -3.97
CA ILE A 107 15.37 -0.85 -4.30
C ILE A 107 14.40 -1.53 -5.26
N GLY A 108 13.11 -1.42 -4.93
CA GLY A 108 12.03 -1.74 -5.84
C GLY A 108 11.68 -0.53 -6.72
N ALA A 109 11.42 0.62 -6.10
CA ALA A 109 11.07 1.85 -6.81
C ALA A 109 11.57 3.11 -6.09
N LEU A 110 11.95 4.11 -6.88
CA LEU A 110 12.21 5.48 -6.44
C LEU A 110 10.99 6.34 -6.72
N ILE A 111 10.44 6.94 -5.67
CA ILE A 111 9.34 7.90 -5.74
C ILE A 111 9.89 9.30 -5.48
N TRP A 112 9.82 10.17 -6.48
CA TRP A 112 10.21 11.57 -6.38
C TRP A 112 8.99 12.48 -6.25
N VAL A 113 8.88 13.19 -5.13
CA VAL A 113 7.74 14.06 -4.81
C VAL A 113 8.06 15.52 -5.15
N ILE A 114 7.34 16.07 -6.12
CA ILE A 114 7.39 17.46 -6.56
C ILE A 114 6.16 18.19 -6.03
N ASP A 115 6.33 19.36 -5.43
CA ASP A 115 5.21 20.21 -5.04
C ASP A 115 4.71 21.00 -6.26
N ALA A 116 3.43 20.85 -6.62
CA ALA A 116 2.83 21.55 -7.75
C ALA A 116 2.47 23.02 -7.44
N GLN A 117 2.44 23.41 -6.16
CA GLN A 117 2.07 24.76 -5.73
C GLN A 117 3.28 25.68 -5.51
N ASP A 118 4.49 25.11 -5.46
CA ASP A 118 5.75 25.84 -5.27
C ASP A 118 6.59 25.84 -6.56
N ASP A 119 7.73 26.52 -6.55
CA ASP A 119 8.66 26.52 -7.68
C ASP A 119 9.33 25.14 -7.87
N TYR A 120 8.85 24.39 -8.86
CA TYR A 120 9.33 23.04 -9.17
C TYR A 120 10.60 23.01 -10.04
N LEU A 121 11.12 24.15 -10.50
CA LEU A 121 12.32 24.20 -11.36
C LEU A 121 13.53 23.54 -10.71
N GLU A 122 13.82 23.89 -9.45
CA GLU A 122 14.92 23.28 -8.70
C GLU A 122 14.65 21.78 -8.45
N ALA A 123 13.38 21.38 -8.28
CA ALA A 123 13.01 19.99 -8.00
C ALA A 123 13.28 19.10 -9.22
N VAL A 124 12.98 19.63 -10.42
CA VAL A 124 13.24 18.99 -11.70
C VAL A 124 14.75 18.86 -11.96
N ALA A 125 15.53 19.92 -11.74
CA ALA A 125 16.98 19.88 -11.93
C ALA A 125 17.66 18.85 -11.01
N ARG A 126 17.26 18.80 -9.73
CA ARG A 126 17.74 17.78 -8.77
C ARG A 126 17.31 16.37 -9.15
N LEU A 127 16.08 16.21 -9.64
CA LEU A 127 15.59 14.92 -10.14
C LEU A 127 16.45 14.43 -11.32
N ASN A 128 16.70 15.27 -12.31
CA ASN A 128 17.49 14.88 -13.49
C ASN A 128 18.92 14.48 -13.09
N THR A 129 19.55 15.23 -12.19
CA THR A 129 20.88 14.87 -11.63
C THR A 129 20.86 13.51 -10.93
N THR A 130 19.78 13.23 -10.18
CA THR A 130 19.57 11.95 -9.49
C THR A 130 19.37 10.81 -10.48
N ILE A 131 18.51 10.99 -11.49
CA ILE A 131 18.25 9.99 -12.54
C ILE A 131 19.54 9.65 -13.28
N LEU A 132 20.32 10.64 -13.70
CA LEU A 132 21.58 10.43 -14.42
C LEU A 132 22.60 9.65 -13.59
N SER A 133 22.64 9.89 -12.29
CA SER A 133 23.52 9.15 -11.36
C SER A 133 23.06 7.71 -11.16
N LEU A 134 21.73 7.50 -11.07
CA LEU A 134 21.14 6.17 -10.87
C LEU A 134 21.17 5.30 -12.12
N GLN A 135 20.91 5.86 -13.30
CA GLN A 135 20.95 5.12 -14.57
C GLN A 135 22.31 4.47 -14.84
N ARG A 136 23.41 5.07 -14.37
CA ARG A 136 24.76 4.51 -14.49
C ARG A 136 24.97 3.27 -13.62
N SER A 137 24.36 3.23 -12.45
CA SER A 137 24.62 2.20 -11.43
C SER A 137 23.51 1.13 -11.38
N TYR A 138 22.28 1.52 -11.66
CA TYR A 138 21.07 0.72 -11.50
C TYR A 138 20.06 0.98 -12.64
N PRO A 139 20.24 0.35 -13.82
CA PRO A 139 19.39 0.60 -14.99
C PRO A 139 17.95 0.07 -14.86
N ASN A 140 17.71 -0.87 -13.93
CA ASN A 140 16.41 -1.53 -13.77
C ASN A 140 15.51 -0.90 -12.69
N ILE A 141 15.89 0.25 -12.11
CA ILE A 141 15.06 0.91 -11.10
C ILE A 141 13.87 1.58 -11.77
N ASN A 142 12.67 1.34 -11.22
CA ASN A 142 11.47 2.07 -11.60
C ASN A 142 11.49 3.47 -10.96
N ILE A 143 11.35 4.51 -11.79
CA ILE A 143 11.36 5.91 -11.35
C ILE A 143 9.96 6.47 -11.52
N GLU A 144 9.38 6.90 -10.41
CA GLU A 144 8.01 7.36 -10.31
C GLU A 144 8.01 8.79 -9.78
N VAL A 145 7.39 9.72 -10.51
CA VAL A 145 7.33 11.14 -10.14
C VAL A 145 5.92 11.46 -9.70
N PHE A 146 5.78 11.89 -8.45
CA PHE A 146 4.52 12.34 -7.87
C PHE A 146 4.47 13.86 -7.93
N ILE A 147 3.61 14.38 -8.79
CA ILE A 147 3.23 15.79 -8.82
C ILE A 147 2.18 15.96 -7.73
N HIS A 148 2.58 16.53 -6.60
CA HIS A 148 1.85 16.53 -5.35
C HIS A 148 1.17 17.87 -5.06
N LYS A 149 0.19 17.87 -4.14
CA LYS A 149 -0.63 19.03 -3.75
C LYS A 149 -1.46 19.64 -4.87
N VAL A 150 -2.03 18.78 -5.72
CA VAL A 150 -2.89 19.21 -6.84
C VAL A 150 -4.33 19.58 -6.42
N ASP A 151 -4.67 19.50 -5.13
CA ASP A 151 -6.01 19.73 -4.58
C ASP A 151 -6.55 21.15 -4.80
N GLY A 152 -5.68 22.16 -4.78
CA GLY A 152 -6.08 23.56 -4.98
C GLY A 152 -6.09 24.03 -6.44
N LEU A 153 -5.82 23.14 -7.40
CA LEU A 153 -5.57 23.49 -8.80
C LEU A 153 -6.78 23.11 -9.68
N SER A 154 -7.04 23.92 -10.72
CA SER A 154 -8.02 23.57 -11.76
C SER A 154 -7.50 22.42 -12.62
N ASP A 155 -8.42 21.64 -13.21
CA ASP A 155 -8.03 20.47 -14.01
C ASP A 155 -7.19 20.84 -15.24
N ASP A 156 -7.49 21.97 -15.89
CA ASP A 156 -6.68 22.50 -16.99
C ASP A 156 -5.24 22.78 -16.53
N PHE A 157 -5.09 23.41 -15.36
CA PHE A 157 -3.78 23.76 -14.82
C PHE A 157 -2.98 22.53 -14.37
N LYS A 158 -3.65 21.48 -13.87
CA LYS A 158 -3.02 20.19 -13.56
C LYS A 158 -2.41 19.56 -14.82
N LEU A 159 -3.16 19.56 -15.92
CA LEU A 159 -2.68 19.00 -17.19
C LEU A 159 -1.52 19.81 -17.77
N ASP A 160 -1.58 21.14 -17.66
CA ASP A 160 -0.51 22.03 -18.10
C ASP A 160 0.78 21.82 -17.29
N ILE A 161 0.70 21.77 -15.96
CA ILE A 161 1.87 21.47 -15.10
C ILE A 161 2.43 20.09 -15.42
N GLN A 162 1.57 19.07 -15.53
CA GLN A 162 2.01 17.72 -15.85
C GLN A 162 2.77 17.68 -17.16
N ARG A 163 2.24 18.34 -18.19
CA ARG A 163 2.86 18.40 -19.51
C ARG A 163 4.19 19.15 -19.47
N ASP A 164 4.24 20.30 -18.80
CA ASP A 164 5.46 21.10 -18.68
C ASP A 164 6.56 20.34 -17.92
N ILE A 165 6.25 19.74 -16.77
CA ILE A 165 7.21 18.91 -16.00
C ILE A 165 7.68 17.71 -16.84
N THR A 166 6.76 17.05 -17.54
CA THR A 166 7.10 15.88 -18.37
C THR A 166 8.07 16.27 -19.49
N ILE A 167 7.78 17.35 -20.22
CA ILE A 167 8.63 17.84 -21.31
C ILE A 167 10.01 18.21 -20.78
N ARG A 168 10.10 19.00 -19.70
CA ARG A 168 11.39 19.43 -19.13
C ARG A 168 12.27 18.26 -18.69
N ILE A 169 11.67 17.26 -18.03
CA ILE A 169 12.41 16.06 -17.60
C ILE A 169 12.86 15.24 -18.82
N GLN A 170 11.98 15.04 -19.80
CA GLN A 170 12.31 14.27 -21.01
C GLN A 170 13.37 14.96 -21.87
N ASP A 171 13.28 16.29 -22.05
CA ASP A 171 14.24 17.08 -22.82
C ASP A 171 15.63 17.02 -22.16
N GLU A 172 15.73 17.28 -20.86
CA GLU A 172 17.02 17.21 -20.15
C GLU A 172 17.60 15.79 -20.16
N LEU A 173 16.79 14.75 -20.04
CA LEU A 173 17.27 13.36 -20.13
C LEU A 173 17.74 13.00 -21.55
N SER A 174 17.05 13.51 -22.56
CA SER A 174 17.40 13.31 -23.98
C SER A 174 18.72 14.00 -24.32
N ASP A 175 18.95 15.22 -23.82
CA ASP A 175 20.20 15.98 -23.99
C ASP A 175 21.42 15.21 -23.43
N HIS A 176 21.21 14.40 -22.39
CA HIS A 176 22.24 13.57 -21.77
C HIS A 176 22.33 12.15 -22.35
N GLY A 177 21.62 11.87 -23.46
CA GLY A 177 21.69 10.61 -24.20
C GLY A 177 20.86 9.46 -23.61
N CYS A 178 19.92 9.74 -22.70
CA CYS A 178 18.99 8.76 -22.12
C CYS A 178 17.61 8.84 -22.81
N GLU A 179 17.53 8.42 -24.07
CA GLU A 179 16.33 8.63 -24.91
C GLU A 179 15.06 7.86 -24.49
N ASN A 180 15.08 7.01 -23.45
CA ASN A 180 13.90 6.27 -22.99
C ASN A 180 13.99 5.87 -21.50
N ALA A 181 14.35 6.80 -20.62
CA ALA A 181 14.26 6.51 -19.18
C ALA A 181 12.80 6.19 -18.80
N PRO A 182 12.52 5.06 -18.12
CA PRO A 182 11.16 4.65 -17.74
C PRO A 182 10.65 5.49 -16.55
N VAL A 183 10.41 6.78 -16.80
CA VAL A 183 9.84 7.71 -15.81
C VAL A 183 8.33 7.73 -15.97
N THR A 184 7.61 7.44 -14.90
CA THR A 184 6.13 7.51 -14.87
C THR A 184 5.68 8.66 -13.98
N PHE A 185 4.66 9.39 -14.41
CA PHE A 185 4.15 10.57 -13.72
C PHE A 185 2.76 10.31 -13.13
N HIS A 186 2.54 10.75 -11.89
CA HIS A 186 1.25 10.65 -11.20
C HIS A 186 0.87 11.98 -10.57
N LEU A 187 -0.39 12.37 -10.74
CA LEU A 187 -0.99 13.52 -10.04
C LEU A 187 -1.53 13.02 -8.69
N THR A 188 -1.05 13.59 -7.60
CA THR A 188 -1.37 13.07 -6.26
C THR A 188 -1.79 14.19 -5.30
N SER A 189 -2.72 13.88 -4.42
CA SER A 189 -3.05 14.71 -3.26
C SER A 189 -3.35 13.81 -2.07
N ILE A 190 -3.03 14.26 -0.85
CA ILE A 190 -3.38 13.54 0.39
C ILE A 190 -4.86 13.69 0.78
N TYR A 191 -5.56 14.67 0.20
CA TYR A 191 -6.98 14.90 0.50
C TYR A 191 -7.91 14.04 -0.35
N ASN A 192 -7.40 13.53 -1.48
CA ASN A 192 -8.13 12.66 -2.38
C ASN A 192 -7.50 11.27 -2.37
N HIS A 193 -8.21 10.32 -2.95
CA HIS A 193 -7.78 8.94 -3.07
C HIS A 193 -6.63 8.71 -4.08
N SER A 194 -6.22 9.74 -4.82
CA SER A 194 -5.27 9.61 -5.94
C SER A 194 -3.88 9.18 -5.50
N ILE A 195 -3.49 9.52 -4.26
CA ILE A 195 -2.22 9.06 -3.69
C ILE A 195 -2.19 7.54 -3.56
N PHE A 196 -3.29 6.93 -3.11
CA PHE A 196 -3.37 5.48 -2.96
C PHE A 196 -3.40 4.78 -4.33
N GLU A 197 -4.09 5.36 -5.32
CA GLU A 197 -4.07 4.86 -6.69
C GLU A 197 -2.65 4.90 -7.29
N ALA A 198 -1.94 6.01 -7.09
CA ALA A 198 -0.56 6.15 -7.55
C ALA A 198 0.35 5.09 -6.89
N PHE A 199 0.28 4.93 -5.56
CA PHE A 199 1.01 3.87 -4.87
C PHE A 199 0.64 2.48 -5.36
N SER A 200 -0.62 2.23 -5.66
CA SER A 200 -1.08 0.94 -6.22
C SER A 200 -0.40 0.62 -7.54
N LYS A 201 -0.29 1.60 -8.44
CA LYS A 201 0.45 1.45 -9.71
C LYS A 201 1.95 1.23 -9.48
N VAL A 202 2.55 1.92 -8.52
CA VAL A 202 3.98 1.72 -8.17
C VAL A 202 4.21 0.32 -7.65
N ILE A 203 3.40 -0.11 -6.68
CA ILE A 203 3.49 -1.43 -6.05
C ILE A 203 3.23 -2.55 -7.06
N GLN A 204 2.29 -2.36 -7.99
CA GLN A 204 2.03 -3.31 -9.08
C GLN A 204 3.27 -3.66 -9.89
N LYS A 205 4.08 -2.65 -10.22
CA LYS A 205 5.34 -2.85 -10.96
C LYS A 205 6.39 -3.62 -10.16
N LEU A 206 6.25 -3.71 -8.83
CA LEU A 206 7.15 -4.48 -7.95
C LEU A 206 6.74 -5.94 -7.78
N ILE A 207 5.49 -6.29 -8.11
CA ILE A 207 4.99 -7.65 -7.95
C ILE A 207 5.49 -8.52 -9.10
N PRO A 208 6.28 -9.57 -8.83
CA PRO A 208 6.64 -10.53 -9.86
C PRO A 208 5.40 -11.28 -10.35
N ARG A 209 5.27 -11.48 -11.66
CA ARG A 209 4.16 -12.22 -12.32
C ARG A 209 2.78 -11.58 -12.15
N LEU A 210 2.70 -10.24 -12.08
CA LEU A 210 1.44 -9.50 -12.07
C LEU A 210 0.46 -9.95 -13.19
N GLY A 211 0.96 -10.20 -14.40
CA GLY A 211 0.12 -10.61 -15.53
C GLY A 211 -0.70 -11.91 -15.30
N THR A 212 -0.23 -12.80 -14.42
CA THR A 212 -1.03 -13.98 -14.03
C THR A 212 -2.21 -13.58 -13.13
N LEU A 213 -1.99 -12.69 -12.16
CA LEU A 213 -3.04 -12.15 -11.29
C LEU A 213 -4.07 -11.36 -12.10
N GLU A 214 -3.62 -10.49 -13.01
CA GLU A 214 -4.51 -9.75 -13.91
C GLU A 214 -5.33 -10.70 -14.78
N SER A 215 -4.72 -11.76 -15.33
CA SER A 215 -5.46 -12.75 -16.12
C SER A 215 -6.49 -13.51 -15.29
N MET A 216 -6.20 -13.83 -14.03
CA MET A 216 -7.17 -14.49 -13.12
C MET A 216 -8.37 -13.57 -12.86
N LEU A 217 -8.11 -12.30 -12.51
CA LEU A 217 -9.15 -11.30 -12.26
C LEU A 217 -9.97 -11.01 -13.54
N THR A 218 -9.33 -10.87 -14.69
CA THR A 218 -10.02 -10.67 -15.97
C THR A 218 -10.91 -11.87 -16.33
N ASN A 219 -10.47 -13.10 -16.06
CA ASN A 219 -11.30 -14.29 -16.28
C ASN A 219 -12.49 -14.34 -15.32
N LEU A 220 -12.31 -13.93 -14.06
CA LEU A 220 -13.40 -13.79 -13.10
C LEU A 220 -14.42 -12.75 -13.58
N CYS A 221 -13.96 -11.56 -13.99
CA CYS A 221 -14.84 -10.51 -14.52
C CYS A 221 -15.66 -10.98 -15.72
N ARG A 222 -15.02 -11.71 -16.66
CA ARG A 222 -15.70 -12.26 -17.84
C ARG A 222 -16.75 -13.31 -17.50
N THR A 223 -16.47 -14.19 -16.54
CA THR A 223 -17.34 -15.33 -16.19
C THR A 223 -18.52 -14.88 -15.33
N CYS A 224 -18.27 -14.02 -14.35
CA CYS A 224 -19.25 -13.53 -13.39
C CYS A 224 -19.99 -12.26 -13.84
N ARG A 225 -19.67 -11.74 -15.04
CA ARG A 225 -20.21 -10.47 -15.57
C ARG A 225 -19.95 -9.28 -14.64
N LEU A 226 -18.79 -9.27 -13.99
CA LEU A 226 -18.36 -8.12 -13.20
C LEU A 226 -17.98 -6.97 -14.13
N GLU A 227 -18.23 -5.75 -13.69
CA GLU A 227 -17.76 -4.54 -14.36
C GLU A 227 -16.29 -4.30 -14.04
N LYS A 228 -15.90 -4.50 -12.78
CA LYS A 228 -14.55 -4.24 -12.29
C LYS A 228 -14.22 -5.16 -11.13
N ALA A 229 -12.95 -5.55 -10.99
CA ALA A 229 -12.46 -6.27 -9.82
C ALA A 229 -11.10 -5.73 -9.36
N TYR A 230 -10.95 -5.60 -8.05
CA TYR A 230 -9.75 -5.12 -7.39
C TYR A 230 -9.36 -6.07 -6.27
N LEU A 231 -8.07 -6.37 -6.18
CA LEU A 231 -7.50 -7.08 -5.05
C LEU A 231 -6.79 -6.07 -4.16
N PHE A 232 -7.38 -5.75 -3.01
CA PHE A 232 -6.93 -4.75 -2.06
C PHE A 232 -6.12 -5.35 -0.91
N ASP A 233 -5.12 -4.60 -0.45
CA ASP A 233 -4.61 -4.71 0.91
C ASP A 233 -5.48 -3.89 1.87
N VAL A 234 -6.10 -4.57 2.83
CA VAL A 234 -7.12 -4.00 3.74
C VAL A 234 -6.53 -2.89 4.63
N LEU A 235 -5.26 -2.99 5.00
CA LEU A 235 -4.63 -2.01 5.89
C LEU A 235 -4.19 -0.74 5.15
N SER A 236 -3.50 -0.89 4.03
CA SER A 236 -2.96 0.26 3.28
C SER A 236 -3.92 0.84 2.25
N LYS A 237 -5.04 0.16 1.97
CA LYS A 237 -6.00 0.48 0.90
C LYS A 237 -5.39 0.43 -0.51
N ILE A 238 -4.17 -0.09 -0.64
CA ILE A 238 -3.49 -0.21 -1.92
C ILE A 238 -4.05 -1.44 -2.66
N TYR A 239 -4.41 -1.29 -3.93
CA TYR A 239 -4.74 -2.46 -4.76
C TYR A 239 -3.47 -3.06 -5.37
N ILE A 240 -3.33 -4.37 -5.20
CA ILE A 240 -2.20 -5.18 -5.65
C ILE A 240 -2.39 -5.61 -7.10
N ALA A 241 -3.63 -5.88 -7.50
CA ALA A 241 -3.97 -6.27 -8.85
C ALA A 241 -5.38 -5.77 -9.20
N THR A 242 -5.59 -5.51 -10.49
CA THR A 242 -6.91 -5.21 -11.04
C THR A 242 -7.07 -5.96 -12.36
N ASP A 243 -8.28 -6.05 -12.88
CA ASP A 243 -8.53 -6.59 -14.21
C ASP A 243 -8.03 -5.65 -15.32
N SER A 244 -7.96 -6.15 -16.55
CA SER A 244 -7.40 -5.41 -17.69
C SER A 244 -8.21 -4.19 -18.14
N SER A 245 -9.43 -3.96 -17.63
CA SER A 245 -10.16 -2.73 -17.93
C SER A 245 -9.44 -1.53 -17.31
N PRO A 246 -9.51 -0.33 -17.92
CA PRO A 246 -8.88 0.85 -17.32
C PRO A 246 -9.43 1.08 -15.91
N ALA A 247 -8.54 1.33 -14.96
CA ALA A 247 -8.94 1.70 -13.61
C ALA A 247 -9.63 3.07 -13.66
N ASP A 248 -10.85 3.11 -13.13
CA ASP A 248 -11.61 4.34 -12.97
C ASP A 248 -11.47 4.81 -11.53
N MET A 249 -11.19 6.09 -11.36
CA MET A 249 -10.97 6.71 -10.07
C MET A 249 -12.22 6.62 -9.19
N ALA A 250 -13.41 6.87 -9.75
CA ALA A 250 -14.66 6.81 -9.00
C ALA A 250 -14.94 5.38 -8.50
N SER A 251 -14.67 4.37 -9.34
CA SER A 251 -14.78 2.97 -8.96
C SER A 251 -13.82 2.58 -7.83
N TYR A 252 -12.59 3.10 -7.84
CA TYR A 252 -11.62 2.90 -6.77
C TYR A 252 -12.09 3.54 -5.45
N GLU A 253 -12.55 4.80 -5.50
CA GLU A 253 -13.03 5.54 -4.31
C GLU A 253 -14.16 4.79 -3.61
N ILE A 254 -15.17 4.34 -4.37
CA ILE A 254 -16.29 3.57 -3.83
C ILE A 254 -15.81 2.27 -3.17
N CYS A 255 -14.86 1.55 -3.79
CA CYS A 255 -14.33 0.31 -3.24
C CYS A 255 -13.50 0.54 -1.97
N SER A 256 -12.71 1.62 -1.94
CA SER A 256 -11.89 2.03 -0.79
C SER A 256 -12.76 2.38 0.41
N ASP A 257 -13.78 3.22 0.22
CA ASP A 257 -14.72 3.60 1.27
C ASP A 257 -15.53 2.40 1.76
N TYR A 258 -15.87 1.47 0.87
CA TYR A 258 -16.57 0.25 1.25
C TYR A 258 -15.74 -0.63 2.19
N ILE A 259 -14.42 -0.72 1.98
CA ILE A 259 -13.53 -1.46 2.89
C ILE A 259 -13.57 -0.83 4.29
N ASP A 260 -13.51 0.49 4.42
CA ASP A 260 -13.60 1.17 5.72
C ASP A 260 -14.90 0.85 6.43
N VAL A 261 -16.03 0.92 5.74
CA VAL A 261 -17.34 0.60 6.31
C VAL A 261 -17.36 -0.83 6.85
N ILE A 262 -16.80 -1.79 6.13
CA ILE A 262 -16.74 -3.19 6.58
C ILE A 262 -15.81 -3.35 7.78
N ILE A 263 -14.65 -2.69 7.79
CA ILE A 263 -13.74 -2.70 8.94
C ILE A 263 -14.44 -2.10 10.16
N ASP A 264 -15.03 -0.91 10.05
CA ASP A 264 -15.71 -0.22 11.15
C ASP A 264 -16.85 -1.06 11.73
N ILE A 265 -17.67 -1.67 10.86
CA ILE A 265 -18.73 -2.59 11.29
C ILE A 265 -18.13 -3.81 12.00
N THR A 266 -17.05 -4.37 11.48
CA THR A 266 -16.38 -5.54 12.06
C THR A 266 -15.70 -5.20 13.39
N GLU A 267 -15.15 -4.01 13.56
CA GLU A 267 -14.57 -3.56 14.82
C GLU A 267 -15.65 -3.39 15.89
N VAL A 268 -16.78 -2.77 15.52
CA VAL A 268 -17.91 -2.52 16.44
C VAL A 268 -18.62 -3.81 16.82
N TYR A 269 -18.91 -4.69 15.86
CA TYR A 269 -19.76 -5.87 16.07
C TYR A 269 -19.02 -7.21 16.07
N GLY A 270 -17.83 -7.30 15.47
CA GLY A 270 -17.03 -8.53 15.41
C GLY A 270 -16.44 -8.91 16.77
N THR A 271 -16.21 -7.94 17.64
CA THR A 271 -15.79 -8.15 19.04
C THR A 271 -16.98 -8.33 20.00
N TRP A 272 -18.22 -8.33 19.48
CA TRP A 272 -19.41 -8.52 20.32
C TRP A 272 -19.45 -9.94 20.89
N HIS A 273 -18.89 -10.09 22.09
CA HIS A 273 -18.95 -11.33 22.84
C HIS A 273 -20.40 -11.60 23.24
N ARG A 274 -21.05 -12.52 22.51
CA ARG A 274 -22.37 -13.04 22.90
C ARG A 274 -22.27 -13.64 24.30
N SER A 275 -23.19 -13.26 25.19
CA SER A 275 -23.27 -13.82 26.54
C SER A 275 -23.39 -15.35 26.49
N GLU A 276 -22.89 -16.05 27.50
CA GLU A 276 -22.97 -17.51 27.56
C GLU A 276 -24.41 -18.03 27.49
N GLU A 277 -25.37 -17.27 28.03
CA GLU A 277 -26.80 -17.57 27.94
C GLU A 277 -27.34 -17.42 26.51
N GLY A 278 -26.83 -16.44 25.75
CA GLY A 278 -27.18 -16.24 24.34
C GLY A 278 -26.59 -17.33 23.44
N ARG A 279 -25.36 -17.78 23.72
CA ARG A 279 -24.72 -18.91 23.01
C ARG A 279 -25.48 -20.21 23.24
N LYS A 280 -25.81 -20.55 24.50
CA LYS A 280 -26.59 -21.75 24.84
C LYS A 280 -28.00 -21.79 24.23
N LYS A 281 -28.62 -20.62 24.00
CA LYS A 281 -29.91 -20.53 23.30
C LYS A 281 -29.79 -20.78 21.79
N LEU A 282 -28.68 -20.37 21.18
CA LEU A 282 -28.42 -20.56 19.74
C LEU A 282 -27.91 -21.96 19.41
N GLU A 283 -27.23 -22.62 20.35
CA GLU A 283 -26.82 -24.03 20.25
C GLU A 283 -27.92 -25.01 20.70
N GLY A 284 -29.11 -24.49 21.03
CA GLY A 284 -30.29 -25.30 21.36
C GLY A 284 -31.20 -25.55 20.16
N GLY A 285 -32.18 -26.43 20.34
CA GLY A 285 -33.10 -26.85 19.27
C GLY A 285 -33.81 -25.69 18.54
N PRO A 286 -34.03 -25.81 17.20
CA PRO A 286 -34.14 -27.06 16.44
C PRO A 286 -32.84 -27.58 15.82
N TRP A 287 -31.70 -26.88 15.97
CA TRP A 287 -30.42 -27.24 15.37
C TRP A 287 -29.34 -27.31 16.46
N ASP A 288 -29.18 -28.48 17.06
CA ASP A 288 -28.21 -28.77 18.14
C ASP A 288 -26.78 -28.94 17.59
N ALA A 289 -26.27 -27.94 16.88
CA ALA A 289 -24.87 -27.88 16.44
C ALA A 289 -24.13 -26.76 17.16
N LYS A 290 -22.82 -26.93 17.34
CA LYS A 290 -21.96 -25.88 17.90
C LYS A 290 -22.06 -24.63 17.05
N LEU A 291 -21.95 -23.47 17.69
CA LEU A 291 -22.06 -22.18 17.00
C LEU A 291 -21.08 -22.06 15.80
N GLU A 292 -19.91 -22.68 15.91
CA GLU A 292 -18.88 -22.74 14.87
C GLU A 292 -19.32 -23.51 13.61
N ASP A 293 -20.11 -24.59 13.79
CA ASP A 293 -20.65 -25.41 12.71
C ASP A 293 -21.91 -24.79 12.07
N GLN A 294 -22.50 -23.79 12.73
CA GLN A 294 -23.62 -23.01 12.19
C GLN A 294 -23.16 -21.83 11.31
N VAL A 295 -21.86 -21.50 11.31
CA VAL A 295 -21.31 -20.44 10.47
C VAL A 295 -21.18 -20.96 9.05
N GLY A 296 -22.07 -20.51 8.15
CA GLY A 296 -22.09 -20.92 6.75
C GLY A 296 -20.90 -20.44 5.92
N CYS A 297 -20.13 -19.47 6.40
CA CYS A 297 -18.89 -19.04 5.76
C CYS A 297 -17.88 -18.57 6.81
N SER A 298 -16.71 -19.22 6.86
CA SER A 298 -15.66 -18.88 7.83
C SER A 298 -14.94 -17.56 7.51
N THR A 299 -15.04 -17.10 6.27
CA THR A 299 -14.40 -15.88 5.75
C THR A 299 -15.38 -14.73 5.67
N ALA A 300 -14.93 -13.50 5.86
CA ALA A 300 -15.78 -12.32 5.71
C ALA A 300 -16.27 -12.18 4.25
N GLU A 301 -17.59 -12.28 4.08
CA GLU A 301 -18.28 -11.99 2.83
C GLU A 301 -19.29 -10.88 3.08
N SER A 302 -19.28 -9.87 2.22
CA SER A 302 -20.27 -8.81 2.24
C SER A 302 -20.70 -8.46 0.83
N CYS A 303 -21.98 -8.16 0.69
CA CYS A 303 -22.55 -7.62 -0.54
C CYS A 303 -23.38 -6.41 -0.18
N LEU A 304 -23.11 -5.28 -0.83
CA LEU A 304 -23.83 -4.04 -0.69
C LEU A 304 -24.38 -3.61 -2.04
N VAL A 305 -25.60 -3.09 -2.08
CA VAL A 305 -26.18 -2.50 -3.29
C VAL A 305 -26.37 -1.02 -3.04
N LEU A 306 -25.69 -0.19 -3.83
CA LEU A 306 -25.85 1.26 -3.76
C LEU A 306 -27.21 1.67 -4.34
N HIS A 307 -27.94 2.50 -3.61
CA HIS A 307 -29.29 2.94 -3.99
C HIS A 307 -29.30 3.72 -5.32
N ASP A 308 -28.30 4.56 -5.55
CA ASP A 308 -28.28 5.48 -6.70
C ASP A 308 -27.83 4.82 -8.00
N SER A 309 -26.90 3.87 -7.93
CA SER A 309 -26.35 3.21 -9.11
C SER A 309 -26.97 1.85 -9.39
N LYS A 310 -27.73 1.26 -8.44
CA LYS A 310 -28.25 -0.13 -8.49
C LYS A 310 -27.18 -1.19 -8.78
N LYS A 311 -25.89 -0.85 -8.68
CA LYS A 311 -24.78 -1.76 -8.90
C LYS A 311 -24.45 -2.48 -7.59
N PRO A 312 -24.50 -3.82 -7.55
CA PRO A 312 -24.01 -4.58 -6.41
C PRO A 312 -22.48 -4.48 -6.32
N ILE A 313 -21.96 -4.25 -5.11
CA ILE A 313 -20.54 -4.32 -4.78
C ILE A 313 -20.38 -5.49 -3.83
N MET A 314 -19.49 -6.41 -4.19
CA MET A 314 -19.16 -7.58 -3.39
C MET A 314 -17.76 -7.40 -2.81
N LEU A 315 -17.60 -7.73 -1.53
CA LEU A 315 -16.31 -7.86 -0.86
C LEU A 315 -16.17 -9.31 -0.37
N ARG A 316 -15.02 -9.91 -0.67
CA ARG A 316 -14.64 -11.23 -0.20
C ARG A 316 -13.22 -11.22 0.35
N GLU A 317 -13.05 -11.72 1.56
CA GLU A 317 -11.73 -11.94 2.15
C GLU A 317 -10.96 -13.05 1.40
N VAL A 318 -9.68 -12.79 1.11
CA VAL A 318 -8.76 -13.73 0.44
C VAL A 318 -7.72 -14.26 1.44
N ASP A 319 -7.11 -13.35 2.19
CA ASP A 319 -6.14 -13.63 3.25
C ASP A 319 -6.34 -12.57 4.36
N ARG A 320 -5.67 -12.71 5.50
CA ARG A 320 -5.77 -11.77 6.64
C ARG A 320 -5.53 -10.30 6.26
N TYR A 321 -4.74 -10.07 5.21
CA TYR A 321 -4.40 -8.73 4.72
C TYR A 321 -5.07 -8.41 3.37
N LEU A 322 -5.68 -9.39 2.69
CA LEU A 322 -6.16 -9.23 1.33
C LEU A 322 -7.67 -9.38 1.22
N ALA A 323 -8.30 -8.45 0.52
CA ALA A 323 -9.71 -8.51 0.17
C ALA A 323 -9.91 -8.32 -1.34
N LEU A 324 -10.74 -9.17 -1.95
CA LEU A 324 -11.24 -8.98 -3.30
C LEU A 324 -12.51 -8.13 -3.24
N VAL A 325 -12.50 -6.99 -3.92
CA VAL A 325 -13.67 -6.12 -4.07
C VAL A 325 -14.07 -6.09 -5.55
N ALA A 326 -15.33 -6.39 -5.84
CA ALA A 326 -15.84 -6.47 -7.20
C ALA A 326 -17.12 -5.66 -7.37
N ILE A 327 -17.21 -4.92 -8.47
CA ILE A 327 -18.41 -4.20 -8.88
C ILE A 327 -19.14 -5.05 -9.91
N MET A 328 -20.38 -5.38 -9.61
CA MET A 328 -21.25 -6.22 -10.44
C MET A 328 -22.18 -5.37 -11.31
N LYS A 329 -22.66 -5.94 -12.42
CA LYS A 329 -23.70 -5.31 -13.25
C LYS A 329 -25.09 -5.53 -12.66
N GLU A 330 -26.03 -4.63 -12.96
CA GLU A 330 -27.40 -4.58 -12.38
C GLU A 330 -28.18 -5.92 -12.44
N ASP A 331 -27.97 -6.77 -13.46
CA ASP A 331 -28.66 -8.07 -13.61
C ASP A 331 -27.91 -9.27 -13.01
N SER A 332 -26.75 -9.04 -12.38
CA SER A 332 -25.87 -10.13 -11.93
C SER A 332 -26.31 -10.72 -10.59
N TYR A 333 -27.19 -10.03 -9.87
CA TYR A 333 -27.68 -10.44 -8.55
C TYR A 333 -28.45 -11.77 -8.57
N ASP A 334 -29.23 -12.02 -9.63
CA ASP A 334 -29.98 -13.27 -9.79
C ASP A 334 -29.09 -14.53 -9.85
N LYS A 335 -27.79 -14.34 -10.14
CA LYS A 335 -26.79 -15.41 -10.25
C LYS A 335 -25.77 -15.39 -9.13
N MET A 336 -26.06 -14.73 -8.01
CA MET A 336 -25.15 -14.62 -6.88
C MET A 336 -24.53 -15.95 -6.43
N PRO A 337 -25.26 -17.09 -6.36
CA PRO A 337 -24.65 -18.36 -5.97
C PRO A 337 -23.54 -18.83 -6.92
N LEU A 338 -23.69 -18.59 -8.23
CA LEU A 338 -22.67 -18.92 -9.22
C LEU A 338 -21.47 -17.97 -9.12
N VAL A 339 -21.73 -16.70 -8.83
CA VAL A 339 -20.67 -15.70 -8.61
C VAL A 339 -19.85 -16.09 -7.40
N ASN A 340 -20.49 -16.44 -6.28
CA ASN A 340 -19.82 -16.86 -5.05
C ASN A 340 -18.96 -18.10 -5.27
N MET A 341 -19.48 -19.12 -5.96
CA MET A 341 -18.72 -20.33 -6.26
C MET A 341 -17.48 -20.05 -7.12
N ASN A 342 -17.60 -19.17 -8.12
CA ASN A 342 -16.47 -18.78 -8.96
C ASN A 342 -15.45 -17.91 -8.21
N VAL A 343 -15.94 -17.01 -7.36
CA VAL A 343 -15.08 -16.17 -6.50
C VAL A 343 -14.31 -17.04 -5.52
N GLU A 344 -14.95 -18.04 -4.91
CA GLU A 344 -14.29 -19.00 -4.01
C GLU A 344 -13.17 -19.77 -4.72
N ALA A 345 -13.42 -20.29 -5.93
CA ALA A 345 -12.39 -20.95 -6.73
C ALA A 345 -11.20 -20.01 -7.06
N VAL A 346 -11.47 -18.71 -7.30
CA VAL A 346 -10.41 -17.73 -7.54
C VAL A 346 -9.65 -17.39 -6.26
N VAL A 347 -10.33 -17.26 -5.12
CA VAL A 347 -9.71 -17.03 -3.80
C VAL A 347 -8.76 -18.19 -3.46
N GLU A 348 -9.19 -19.43 -3.66
CA GLU A 348 -8.33 -20.61 -3.47
C GLU A 348 -7.10 -20.57 -4.40
N GLY A 349 -7.30 -20.24 -5.68
CA GLY A 349 -6.21 -20.10 -6.65
C GLY A 349 -5.23 -18.96 -6.32
N LEU A 350 -5.73 -17.83 -5.79
CA LEU A 350 -4.90 -16.72 -5.33
C LEU A 350 -4.05 -17.15 -4.12
N THR A 351 -4.66 -17.83 -3.16
CA THR A 351 -3.96 -18.34 -1.97
C THR A 351 -2.86 -19.32 -2.36
N GLU A 352 -3.12 -20.24 -3.31
CA GLU A 352 -2.10 -21.14 -3.85
C GLU A 352 -0.97 -20.39 -4.56
N PHE A 353 -1.31 -19.43 -5.43
CA PHE A 353 -0.35 -18.59 -6.14
C PHE A 353 0.59 -17.86 -5.17
N PHE A 354 0.05 -17.31 -4.09
CA PHE A 354 0.84 -16.61 -3.09
C PHE A 354 1.69 -17.55 -2.24
N ASN A 355 1.21 -18.75 -1.91
CA ASN A 355 2.01 -19.77 -1.22
C ASN A 355 3.21 -20.21 -2.06
N ILE A 356 3.04 -20.39 -3.37
CA ILE A 356 4.14 -20.73 -4.29
C ILE A 356 5.13 -19.56 -4.40
N THR A 357 4.63 -18.33 -4.44
CA THR A 357 5.47 -17.14 -4.60
C THR A 357 6.26 -16.82 -3.32
N LYS A 358 5.66 -17.00 -2.14
CA LYS A 358 6.34 -16.86 -0.84
C LYS A 358 7.44 -17.91 -0.63
N ARG A 359 7.31 -19.12 -1.21
CA ARG A 359 8.25 -20.23 -1.06
C ARG A 359 9.48 -20.16 -1.98
N ASN A 360 9.43 -19.29 -3.00
CA ASN A 360 10.50 -19.07 -3.98
C ASN A 360 11.28 -17.76 -3.77
N ARG A 361 11.04 -17.07 -2.65
CA ARG A 361 11.95 -16.06 -2.08
C ARG A 361 12.70 -16.69 -0.92
#